data_AF-A0A7J8UBL5-F1
#
_entry.id   AF-A0A7J8UBL5-F1
#
_cell.length_a   1.000
_cell.length_b   1.000
_cell.length_c   1.000
_cell.angle_alpha   90.00
_cell.angle_beta   90.00
_cell.angle_gamma   90.00
#
_symmetry.space_group_name_H-M   'P 1'
#
loop_
_entity.id
_entity.type
_entity.pdbx_description
1 polymer ?
#
loop_
_entity_poly.entity_id
_entity_poly.type
_entity_poly.pdbx_seq_one_letter_code
_entity_poly.pdbx_strand_id
1 'polypeptide(L)' 'STASESSLFNHLINCWEFNPGAVPGTCNLYFLVDFKF' A
#
# COMPACT_ATOMS: atom_id res chain seq x y z
N SER A 1 10.14 -11.76 18.69
CA SER A 1 10.37 -10.52 17.96
C SER A 1 9.36 -10.45 16.83
N THR A 2 8.47 -9.47 16.86
CA THR A 2 7.58 -9.16 15.75
C THR A 2 8.32 -8.25 14.78
N ALA A 3 8.00 -8.32 13.50
CA ALA A 3 8.59 -7.42 12.51
C ALA A 3 8.39 -5.93 12.86
N SER A 4 7.36 -5.60 13.67
CA SER A 4 7.08 -4.24 14.14
C SER A 4 8.19 -3.62 15.00
N GLU A 5 9.06 -4.43 15.59
CA GLU A 5 10.23 -3.97 16.34
C GLU A 5 11.48 -3.77 15.45
N SER A 6 11.38 -4.08 14.16
CA SER A 6 12.46 -3.90 13.18
C SER A 6 12.31 -2.58 12.42
N SER A 7 13.43 -2.04 11.93
CA SER A 7 13.43 -0.86 11.06
C SER A 7 12.88 -1.14 9.65
N LEU A 8 12.51 -2.40 9.34
CA LEU A 8 11.99 -2.84 8.05
C LEU A 8 10.83 -1.96 7.58
N PHE A 9 9.90 -1.62 8.48
CA PHE A 9 8.74 -0.79 8.15
C PHE A 9 9.09 0.64 7.73
N ASN A 10 10.24 1.18 8.16
CA ASN A 10 10.69 2.52 7.78
C ASN A 10 11.13 2.59 6.30
N HIS A 11 11.36 1.44 5.68
CA HIS A 11 11.88 1.31 4.32
C HIS A 11 10.77 0.92 3.32
N LEU A 12 9.54 0.71 3.82
CA LEU A 12 8.38 0.42 3.02
C LEU A 12 7.77 1.72 2.51
N ILE A 13 7.62 1.82 1.19
CA ILE A 13 6.88 2.88 0.53
C ILE A 13 5.52 2.31 0.14
N ASN A 14 4.45 2.92 0.65
CA ASN A 14 3.09 2.51 0.32
C ASN A 14 2.52 3.43 -0.76
N CYS A 15 2.23 2.87 -1.92
CA CYS A 15 1.52 3.54 -3.01
C CYS A 15 0.07 3.06 -3.04
N TRP A 16 -0.86 4.01 -3.04
CA TRP A 16 -2.30 3.76 -3.08
C TRP A 16 -2.90 4.44 -4.31
N GLU A 17 -3.49 3.66 -5.20
CA GLU A 17 -4.14 4.15 -6.41
C GLU A 17 -5.64 3.85 -6.37
N PHE A 18 -6.43 4.91 -6.40
CA PHE A 18 -7.89 4.84 -6.43
C PHE A 18 -8.37 5.07 -7.86
N ASN A 19 -8.98 4.06 -8.45
CA ASN A 19 -9.55 4.13 -9.79
C ASN A 19 -11.08 4.05 -9.72
N PRO A 20 -11.84 4.72 -10.61
CA PRO A 20 -13.27 4.50 -10.72
C PRO A 20 -13.60 3.00 -10.91
N GLY A 21 -14.61 2.51 -10.20
CA GLY A 21 -15.08 1.15 -10.32
C GLY A 21 -16.06 0.97 -11.48
N ALA A 22 -16.38 -0.28 -11.82
CA ALA A 22 -17.29 -0.59 -12.93
C ALA A 22 -18.74 -0.12 -12.71
N VAL A 23 -19.12 0.16 -11.46
CA VAL A 23 -20.47 0.59 -11.07
C VAL A 23 -20.41 1.99 -10.44
N PRO A 24 -21.38 2.88 -10.70
CA PRO A 24 -21.44 4.19 -10.05
C PRO A 24 -21.34 4.10 -8.53
N GLY A 25 -20.51 4.95 -7.93
CA GLY A 25 -20.26 4.97 -6.49
C GLY A 25 -19.26 3.92 -5.98
N THR A 26 -18.63 3.15 -6.87
CA THR A 26 -17.56 2.21 -6.50
C THR A 26 -16.18 2.71 -6.96
N CYS A 27 -15.13 2.24 -6.29
CA CYS A 27 -13.75 2.44 -6.71
C CYS A 27 -12.94 1.15 -6.57
N ASN A 28 -11.93 0.99 -7.42
CA ASN A 28 -10.91 -0.04 -7.30
C ASN A 28 -9.71 0.56 -6.57
N LEU A 29 -9.24 -0.13 -5.54
CA LEU A 29 -8.03 0.23 -4.80
C LEU A 29 -6.90 -0.71 -5.19
N TYR A 30 -5.86 -0.16 -5.79
CA TYR A 30 -4.60 -0.86 -6.00
C TYR A 30 -3.61 -0.37 -4.94
N PHE A 31 -3.06 -1.31 -4.17
CA PHE A 31 -2.02 -1.02 -3.19
C PHE A 31 -0.73 -1.72 -3.61
N LEU A 32 0.33 -0.94 -3.77
CA LEU A 32 1.69 -1.44 -3.96
C LEU A 32 2.50 -1.10 -2.72
N VAL A 33 3.20 -2.11 -2.23
CA VAL A 33 4.22 -1.94 -1.19
C VAL A 33 5.56 -2.11 -1.88
N ASP A 34 6.27 -1.01 -2.05
CA ASP A 34 7.63 -0.99 -2.55
C ASP A 34 8.62 -0.93 -1.38
N PHE A 35 9.85 -1.37 -1.60
CA PHE A 35 10.90 -1.41 -0.59
C PHE A 35 12.14 -0.70 -1.12
N LYS A 36 12.62 0.34 -0.42
CA LYS A 36 13.88 1.04 -0.76
C LYS A 36 14.92 0.91 0.34
N PHE A 37 16.16 0.60 -0.06
CA PHE A 37 17.36 0.62 0.77
C PHE A 37 18.08 1.97 0.70
#